data_AF-A0A381X6S0-F1
#
_entry.id   AF-A0A381X6S0-F1
#
_cell.length_a   1.000
_cell.length_b   1.000
_cell.length_c   1.000
_cell.angle_alpha   90.00
_cell.angle_beta   90.00
_cell.angle_gamma   90.00
#
_symmetry.space_group_name_H-M   'P 1'
#
loop_
_entity.id
_entity.type
_entity.pdbx_description
1 polymer ?
#
loop_
_entity_poly.entity_id
_entity_poly.type
_entity_poly.pdbx_seq_one_letter_code
_entity_poly.pdbx_strand_id
1 'polypeptide(L)'
;MGAFTDPIIDKQIIPYASIPDYPQPTVAGHAGELVTGIIHGKSILVAKGRFHCYEGHSIETVNLPIRVFHALGVQNLIITNSAGSMNKENIPGTLMVIDGHFDFTFRDSAADPELIRSDKFHSRDLISIARKTANEQKINLSFGNYCWALGPAYETPAEIQYFQSMNGDAVGMSTVPEIREAGKLGMRILTISTLTNFAAGITKDPLTHDEVMEYADKARNDFIGLISGIIEKL
;
A
#
# COMPACT_ATOMS: atom_id res chain seq x y z
N MET A 1 -8.49 -3.32 -4.27
CA MET A 1 -7.87 -4.34 -3.37
C MET A 1 -8.85 -4.99 -2.39
N GLY A 2 -10.02 -4.42 -2.11
CA GLY A 2 -11.00 -5.00 -1.16
C GLY A 2 -11.57 -6.38 -1.53
N ALA A 3 -11.17 -6.95 -2.65
CA ALA A 3 -11.52 -8.31 -3.11
C ALA A 3 -10.69 -9.43 -2.45
N PHE A 4 -9.62 -9.11 -1.72
CA PHE A 4 -8.80 -10.12 -1.03
C PHE A 4 -9.59 -10.90 0.04
N THR A 5 -10.77 -10.45 0.45
CA THR A 5 -11.54 -11.11 1.51
C THR A 5 -12.26 -12.38 1.07
N ASP A 6 -12.32 -12.67 -0.22
CA ASP A 6 -13.01 -13.85 -0.77
C ASP A 6 -12.49 -15.18 -0.20
N PRO A 7 -11.17 -15.48 -0.17
CA PRO A 7 -10.61 -16.73 0.37
C PRO A 7 -10.67 -16.90 1.89
N ILE A 8 -11.10 -15.88 2.64
CA ILE A 8 -11.16 -15.95 4.11
C ILE A 8 -12.34 -16.83 4.53
N ILE A 9 -12.12 -17.77 5.45
CA ILE A 9 -13.17 -18.59 6.09
C ILE A 9 -13.50 -18.05 7.49
N ASP A 10 -14.65 -18.44 8.03
CA ASP A 10 -15.17 -17.98 9.34
C ASP A 10 -15.18 -16.44 9.46
N LYS A 11 -15.63 -15.79 8.37
CA LYS A 11 -15.62 -14.34 8.25
C LYS A 11 -16.57 -13.64 9.22
N GLN A 12 -16.07 -12.63 9.92
CA GLN A 12 -16.90 -11.61 10.56
C GLN A 12 -16.61 -10.25 9.94
N ILE A 13 -17.66 -9.48 9.70
CA ILE A 13 -17.58 -8.14 9.12
C ILE A 13 -18.05 -7.15 10.18
N ILE A 14 -17.20 -6.19 10.50
CA ILE A 14 -17.42 -5.16 11.52
C ILE A 14 -17.36 -3.81 10.82
N PRO A 15 -18.49 -3.14 10.56
CA PRO A 15 -18.49 -1.80 9.99
C PRO A 15 -17.74 -0.83 10.91
N TYR A 16 -16.94 0.07 10.35
CA TYR A 16 -16.23 1.11 11.13
C TYR A 16 -17.21 1.94 11.96
N ALA A 17 -18.40 2.22 11.43
CA ALA A 17 -19.46 2.94 12.14
C ALA A 17 -19.97 2.25 13.41
N SER A 18 -19.70 0.95 13.59
CA SER A 18 -20.05 0.21 14.81
C SER A 18 -18.96 0.26 15.89
N ILE A 19 -17.77 0.77 15.56
CA ILE A 19 -16.63 0.88 16.46
C ILE A 19 -16.63 2.30 17.06
N PRO A 20 -16.72 2.44 18.39
CA PRO A 20 -16.70 3.75 19.05
C PRO A 20 -15.49 4.58 18.62
N ASP A 21 -15.74 5.86 18.29
CA ASP A 21 -14.73 6.86 17.92
C ASP A 21 -13.86 6.50 16.69
N TYR A 22 -14.26 5.51 15.90
CA TYR A 22 -13.52 5.10 14.72
C TYR A 22 -13.86 5.99 13.51
N PRO A 23 -12.84 6.48 12.76
CA PRO A 23 -13.06 7.35 11.62
C PRO A 23 -13.82 6.65 10.49
N GLN A 24 -14.54 7.45 9.69
CA GLN A 24 -15.30 6.98 8.53
C GLN A 24 -14.63 7.44 7.24
N PRO A 25 -14.39 6.55 6.27
CA PRO A 25 -13.76 6.94 5.02
C PRO A 25 -14.76 7.72 4.17
N THR A 26 -14.28 8.74 3.47
CA THR A 26 -15.11 9.54 2.55
C THR A 26 -14.79 9.29 1.08
N VAL A 27 -13.65 8.63 0.81
CA VAL A 27 -13.18 8.30 -0.55
C VAL A 27 -13.93 7.08 -1.11
N ALA A 28 -14.38 7.21 -2.35
CA ALA A 28 -15.04 6.12 -3.08
C ALA A 28 -14.13 4.88 -3.19
N GLY A 29 -14.70 3.69 -2.97
CA GLY A 29 -13.97 2.41 -2.99
C GLY A 29 -13.43 1.95 -1.62
N HIS A 30 -13.54 2.78 -0.58
CA HIS A 30 -13.27 2.38 0.80
C HIS A 30 -14.59 1.96 1.47
N ALA A 31 -14.78 0.65 1.66
CA ALA A 31 -16.03 0.10 2.20
C ALA A 31 -16.29 0.52 3.65
N GLY A 32 -15.25 0.83 4.42
CA GLY A 32 -15.38 1.25 5.82
C GLY A 32 -15.68 0.08 6.75
N GLU A 33 -14.99 -1.05 6.57
CA GLU A 33 -15.24 -2.28 7.32
C GLU A 33 -13.93 -2.95 7.75
N LEU A 34 -13.93 -3.60 8.92
CA LEU A 34 -12.94 -4.60 9.30
C LEU A 34 -13.50 -5.98 8.98
N VAL A 35 -12.70 -6.83 8.35
CA VAL A 35 -13.03 -8.23 8.12
C VAL A 35 -12.05 -9.10 8.88
N THR A 36 -12.55 -9.93 9.78
CA THR A 36 -11.75 -10.92 10.50
C THR A 36 -12.09 -12.32 10.01
N GLY A 37 -11.18 -13.27 10.21
CA GLY A 37 -11.41 -14.67 9.88
C GLY A 37 -10.11 -15.45 9.80
N ILE A 38 -10.14 -16.57 9.08
CA ILE A 38 -9.02 -17.49 8.96
C ILE A 38 -8.63 -17.65 7.49
N ILE A 39 -7.32 -17.66 7.21
CA ILE A 39 -6.76 -18.07 5.91
C ILE A 39 -5.50 -18.91 6.18
N HIS A 40 -5.36 -20.06 5.53
CA HIS A 40 -4.21 -20.98 5.74
C HIS A 40 -3.95 -21.31 7.23
N GLY A 41 -5.01 -21.46 8.02
CA GLY A 41 -4.94 -21.72 9.46
C GLY A 41 -4.52 -20.52 10.33
N LYS A 42 -4.39 -19.32 9.75
CA LYS A 42 -3.95 -18.10 10.45
C LYS A 42 -5.11 -17.15 10.64
N SER A 43 -5.23 -16.62 11.85
CA SER A 43 -6.16 -15.54 12.15
C SER A 43 -5.70 -14.26 11.47
N ILE A 44 -6.59 -13.61 10.74
CA ILE A 44 -6.30 -12.37 10.02
C ILE A 44 -7.35 -11.31 10.32
N LEU A 45 -6.93 -10.06 10.18
CA LEU A 45 -7.77 -8.88 10.24
C LEU A 45 -7.43 -8.01 9.02
N VAL A 46 -8.45 -7.68 8.24
CA VAL A 46 -8.33 -6.92 7.00
C VAL A 46 -9.12 -5.62 7.13
N ALA A 47 -8.43 -4.49 6.98
CA ALA A 47 -9.07 -3.19 6.87
C ALA A 47 -9.50 -2.93 5.41
N LYS A 48 -10.81 -2.95 5.15
CA LYS A 48 -11.39 -2.58 3.85
C LYS A 48 -11.70 -1.09 3.81
N GLY A 49 -10.64 -0.31 3.79
CA GLY A 49 -10.74 1.14 3.91
C GLY A 49 -9.49 1.68 4.56
N ARG A 50 -9.18 2.94 4.28
CA ARG A 50 -8.17 3.72 4.98
C ARG A 50 -8.59 5.17 4.96
N PHE A 51 -7.80 5.99 5.65
CA PHE A 51 -8.01 7.42 5.78
C PHE A 51 -6.81 8.14 5.20
N HIS A 52 -7.05 9.28 4.57
CA HIS A 52 -6.00 10.07 3.93
C HIS A 52 -5.93 11.46 4.55
N CYS A 53 -4.73 12.02 4.58
CA CYS A 53 -4.53 13.39 5.05
C CYS A 53 -5.28 14.41 4.17
N TYR A 54 -5.39 14.17 2.86
CA TYR A 54 -6.11 15.07 1.96
C TYR A 54 -7.63 15.11 2.21
N GLU A 55 -8.20 14.16 2.96
CA GLU A 55 -9.60 14.19 3.42
C GLU A 55 -9.81 15.20 4.58
N GLY A 56 -8.73 15.85 5.05
CA GLY A 56 -8.73 16.72 6.23
C GLY A 56 -8.44 15.98 7.54
N HIS A 57 -8.11 14.70 7.47
CA HIS A 57 -7.73 13.91 8.65
C HIS A 57 -6.33 14.26 9.16
N SER A 58 -6.20 14.27 10.49
CA SER A 58 -4.92 14.36 11.17
C SER A 58 -4.09 13.09 10.98
N ILE A 59 -2.76 13.16 11.18
CA ILE A 59 -1.90 11.98 11.16
C ILE A 59 -2.32 10.99 12.26
N GLU A 60 -2.78 11.50 13.39
CA GLU A 60 -3.31 10.71 14.50
C GLU A 60 -4.53 9.90 14.08
N THR A 61 -5.45 10.49 13.32
CA THR A 61 -6.63 9.81 12.76
C THR A 61 -6.22 8.73 11.76
N VAL A 62 -5.30 9.06 10.83
CA VAL A 62 -4.78 8.10 9.84
C VAL A 62 -4.08 6.92 10.52
N ASN A 63 -3.39 7.16 11.64
CA ASN A 63 -2.62 6.16 12.37
C ASN A 63 -3.43 5.35 13.40
N LEU A 64 -4.65 5.78 13.74
CA LEU A 64 -5.49 5.09 14.73
C LEU A 64 -5.69 3.60 14.43
N PRO A 65 -5.99 3.17 13.19
CA PRO A 65 -6.13 1.74 12.86
C PRO A 65 -4.89 0.93 13.22
N ILE A 66 -3.70 1.47 12.97
CA ILE A 66 -2.44 0.79 13.24
C ILE A 66 -2.25 0.55 14.74
N ARG A 67 -2.60 1.53 15.58
CA ARG A 67 -2.58 1.39 17.04
C ARG A 67 -3.58 0.36 17.53
N VAL A 68 -4.78 0.34 16.95
CA VAL A 68 -5.82 -0.66 17.26
C VAL A 68 -5.32 -2.06 16.90
N PHE A 69 -4.74 -2.25 15.71
CA PHE A 69 -4.24 -3.55 15.27
C PHE A 69 -3.10 -4.05 16.17
N HIS A 70 -2.16 -3.16 16.53
CA HIS A 70 -1.12 -3.48 17.50
C HIS A 70 -1.70 -3.88 18.86
N ALA A 71 -2.69 -3.14 19.39
CA ALA A 71 -3.35 -3.46 20.65
C ALA A 71 -4.10 -4.81 20.63
N LEU A 72 -4.59 -5.23 19.45
CA LEU A 72 -5.19 -6.54 19.21
C LEU A 72 -4.14 -7.66 19.05
N GLY A 73 -2.84 -7.35 19.14
CA GLY A 73 -1.75 -8.32 19.08
C GLY A 73 -1.25 -8.64 17.67
N VAL A 74 -1.58 -7.83 16.66
CA VAL A 74 -1.04 -8.01 15.31
C VAL A 74 0.47 -7.75 15.30
N GLN A 75 1.25 -8.74 14.86
CA GLN A 75 2.72 -8.63 14.79
C GLN A 75 3.23 -8.35 13.37
N ASN A 76 2.58 -8.93 12.36
CA ASN A 76 2.91 -8.74 10.96
C ASN A 76 1.82 -7.88 10.31
N LEU A 77 2.20 -6.76 9.70
CA LEU A 77 1.31 -5.83 9.03
C LEU A 77 1.63 -5.81 7.53
N ILE A 78 0.63 -6.10 6.71
CA ILE A 78 0.71 -5.92 5.26
C ILE A 78 -0.09 -4.68 4.89
N ILE A 79 0.58 -3.66 4.36
CA ILE A 79 -0.04 -2.42 3.87
C ILE A 79 -0.08 -2.47 2.35
N THR A 80 -1.22 -2.12 1.76
CA THR A 80 -1.38 -2.17 0.31
C THR A 80 -1.89 -0.84 -0.23
N ASN A 81 -1.43 -0.34 -1.37
CA ASN A 81 -1.94 0.92 -1.93
C ASN A 81 -2.06 0.88 -3.45
N SER A 82 -2.65 1.93 -4.01
CA SER A 82 -2.53 2.26 -5.43
C SER A 82 -1.54 3.40 -5.58
N ALA A 83 -0.71 3.34 -6.63
CA ALA A 83 0.34 4.32 -6.88
C ALA A 83 0.54 4.56 -8.38
N GLY A 84 1.03 5.75 -8.72
CA GLY A 84 1.52 6.08 -10.06
C GLY A 84 2.95 5.56 -10.24
N SER A 85 3.18 4.80 -11.31
CA SER A 85 4.51 4.33 -11.69
C SER A 85 5.34 5.46 -12.27
N MET A 86 6.54 5.68 -11.74
CA MET A 86 7.53 6.61 -12.28
C MET A 86 8.57 5.91 -13.16
N ASN A 87 8.40 4.61 -13.43
CA ASN A 87 9.28 3.84 -14.28
C ASN A 87 8.48 3.19 -15.43
N LYS A 88 8.91 3.40 -16.68
CA LYS A 88 8.24 2.86 -17.88
C LYS A 88 8.25 1.34 -17.95
N GLU A 89 9.25 0.69 -17.33
CA GLU A 89 9.33 -0.77 -17.26
C GLU A 89 8.28 -1.35 -16.32
N ASN A 90 7.86 -0.55 -15.33
CA ASN A 90 6.79 -0.88 -14.41
C ASN A 90 5.45 -0.40 -14.97
N ILE A 91 4.93 -1.16 -15.93
CA ILE A 91 3.63 -0.87 -16.56
C ILE A 91 2.47 -0.96 -15.55
N PRO A 92 1.34 -0.28 -15.79
CA PRO A 92 0.15 -0.45 -14.98
C PRO A 92 -0.27 -1.91 -14.82
N GLY A 93 -0.76 -2.26 -13.64
CA GLY A 93 -1.00 -3.62 -13.17
C GLY A 93 0.18 -4.29 -12.48
N THR A 94 1.40 -3.73 -12.59
CA THR A 94 2.57 -4.24 -11.87
C THR A 94 2.41 -4.10 -10.36
N LEU A 95 2.75 -5.15 -9.61
CA LEU A 95 2.87 -5.10 -8.16
C LEU A 95 4.30 -4.70 -7.79
N MET A 96 4.44 -3.76 -6.86
CA MET A 96 5.72 -3.28 -6.37
C MET A 96 5.81 -3.40 -4.86
N VAL A 97 6.77 -4.18 -4.35
CA VAL A 97 7.15 -4.12 -2.95
C VAL A 97 7.88 -2.80 -2.69
N ILE A 98 7.44 -2.09 -1.66
CA ILE A 98 8.13 -0.88 -1.20
C ILE A 98 9.25 -1.32 -0.26
N ASP A 99 10.50 -1.07 -0.66
CA ASP A 99 11.70 -1.37 0.14
C ASP A 99 12.47 -0.10 0.57
N GLY A 100 11.95 1.07 0.16
CA GLY A 100 12.36 2.38 0.61
C GLY A 100 11.21 3.37 0.52
N HIS A 101 11.20 4.44 1.32
CA HIS A 101 10.22 5.50 1.14
C HIS A 101 10.79 6.89 1.38
N PHE A 102 10.16 7.88 0.75
CA PHE A 102 10.35 9.31 0.94
C PHE A 102 9.05 9.95 1.41
N ASP A 103 9.18 11.08 2.10
CA ASP A 103 8.09 11.96 2.47
C ASP A 103 8.23 13.29 1.75
N PHE A 104 7.63 13.38 0.56
CA PHE A 104 7.60 14.59 -0.25
C PHE A 104 6.41 15.48 0.10
N THR A 105 5.81 15.33 1.29
CA THR A 105 4.76 16.24 1.74
C THR A 105 5.29 17.57 2.25
N PHE A 106 6.59 17.64 2.58
CA PHE A 106 7.29 18.81 3.15
C PHE A 106 6.60 19.40 4.40
N ARG A 107 5.77 18.60 5.08
CA ARG A 107 5.02 19.06 6.26
C ARG A 107 5.91 19.25 7.47
N ASP A 108 6.94 18.40 7.61
CA ASP A 108 7.85 18.42 8.76
C ASP A 108 9.09 19.29 8.51
N SER A 109 9.47 19.51 7.25
CA SER A 109 10.68 20.26 6.86
C SER A 109 10.60 20.74 5.41
N ALA A 110 11.27 21.85 5.11
CA ALA A 110 11.48 22.36 3.74
C ALA A 110 12.75 21.82 3.07
N ALA A 111 13.56 21.02 3.77
CA ALA A 111 14.72 20.36 3.20
C ALA A 111 14.31 19.19 2.29
N ASP A 112 15.21 18.79 1.39
CA ASP A 112 15.03 17.58 0.59
C ASP A 112 14.80 16.37 1.51
N PRO A 113 13.81 15.50 1.23
CA PRO A 113 13.51 14.38 2.09
C PRO A 113 14.56 13.28 1.97
N GLU A 114 14.80 12.60 3.09
CA GLU A 114 15.72 11.47 3.16
C GLU A 114 15.06 10.15 2.73
N LEU A 115 15.85 9.30 2.08
CA LEU A 115 15.43 7.94 1.74
C LEU A 115 15.48 7.03 2.96
N ILE A 116 14.34 6.48 3.37
CA ILE A 116 14.25 5.56 4.51
C ILE A 116 14.13 4.10 4.05
N ARG A 117 15.17 3.29 4.29
CA ARG A 117 15.25 1.84 3.98
C ARG A 117 15.48 0.93 5.20
N SER A 118 15.18 1.41 6.40
CA SER A 118 15.43 0.66 7.63
C SER A 118 14.49 -0.56 7.75
N ASP A 119 15.02 -1.66 8.30
CA ASP A 119 14.27 -2.89 8.59
C ASP A 119 13.07 -2.65 9.54
N LYS A 120 13.19 -1.62 10.38
CA LYS A 120 12.10 -1.12 11.24
C LYS A 120 10.84 -0.75 10.46
N PHE A 121 10.99 -0.27 9.22
CA PHE A 121 9.90 0.24 8.40
C PHE A 121 9.59 -0.67 7.21
N HIS A 122 10.57 -1.47 6.77
CA HIS A 122 10.48 -2.36 5.63
C HIS A 122 11.16 -3.69 5.99
N SER A 123 10.37 -4.64 6.53
CA SER A 123 10.90 -5.89 7.08
C SER A 123 11.57 -6.74 6.00
N ARG A 124 12.89 -6.93 6.09
CA ARG A 124 13.68 -7.72 5.12
C ARG A 124 13.21 -9.16 5.03
N ASP A 125 12.79 -9.74 6.14
CA ASP A 125 12.23 -11.08 6.17
C ASP A 125 10.93 -11.18 5.37
N LEU A 126 10.00 -10.24 5.58
CA LEU A 126 8.72 -10.24 4.87
C LEU A 126 8.92 -9.95 3.37
N ILE A 127 9.85 -9.05 3.03
CA ILE A 127 10.26 -8.77 1.65
C ILE A 127 10.86 -10.02 1.00
N SER A 128 11.68 -10.79 1.72
CA SER A 128 12.24 -12.05 1.25
C SER A 128 11.14 -13.09 0.99
N ILE A 129 10.17 -13.21 1.90
CA ILE A 129 8.99 -14.08 1.72
C ILE A 129 8.18 -13.65 0.48
N ALA A 130 7.94 -12.36 0.29
CA ALA A 130 7.23 -11.84 -0.88
C ALA A 130 7.96 -12.17 -2.18
N ARG A 131 9.28 -11.95 -2.24
CA ARG A 131 10.13 -12.28 -3.40
C ARG A 131 10.08 -13.78 -3.72
N LYS A 132 10.24 -14.64 -2.71
CA LYS A 132 10.19 -16.09 -2.88
C LYS A 132 8.83 -16.55 -3.40
N THR A 133 7.75 -15.99 -2.83
CA THR A 133 6.37 -16.31 -3.23
C THR A 133 6.08 -15.88 -4.66
N ALA A 134 6.45 -14.66 -5.04
CA ALA A 134 6.29 -14.20 -6.42
C ALA A 134 7.05 -15.08 -7.41
N ASN A 135 8.29 -15.47 -7.10
CA ASN A 135 9.09 -16.36 -7.96
C ASN A 135 8.44 -17.73 -8.15
N GLU A 136 7.94 -18.35 -7.07
CA GLU A 136 7.26 -19.65 -7.13
C GLU A 136 5.96 -19.59 -7.93
N GLN A 137 5.21 -18.50 -7.79
CA GLN A 137 3.95 -18.26 -8.48
C GLN A 137 4.12 -17.65 -9.89
N LYS A 138 5.36 -17.34 -10.30
CA LYS A 138 5.71 -16.65 -11.55
C LYS A 138 5.01 -15.29 -11.70
N ILE A 139 4.79 -14.60 -10.59
CA ILE A 139 4.23 -13.25 -10.55
C ILE A 139 5.36 -12.25 -10.79
N ASN A 140 5.15 -11.30 -11.71
CA ASN A 140 6.08 -10.19 -11.89
C ASN A 140 5.98 -9.23 -10.70
N LEU A 141 7.03 -9.18 -9.88
CA LEU A 141 7.08 -8.36 -8.67
C LEU A 141 8.27 -7.42 -8.73
N SER A 142 7.99 -6.12 -8.76
CA SER A 142 9.00 -5.05 -8.73
C SER A 142 9.32 -4.66 -7.29
N PHE A 143 10.44 -3.95 -7.11
CA PHE A 143 10.90 -3.41 -5.83
C PHE A 143 11.32 -1.96 -6.04
N GLY A 144 10.98 -1.06 -5.13
CA GLY A 144 11.34 0.34 -5.30
C GLY A 144 11.00 1.28 -4.14
N ASN A 145 11.42 2.52 -4.32
CA ASN A 145 11.26 3.62 -3.38
C ASN A 145 9.92 4.33 -3.63
N TYR A 146 9.07 4.35 -2.61
CA TYR A 146 7.78 5.02 -2.66
C TYR A 146 7.88 6.48 -2.23
N CYS A 147 7.34 7.38 -3.04
CA CYS A 147 7.25 8.81 -2.78
C CYS A 147 5.85 9.15 -2.27
N TRP A 148 5.74 9.53 -1.00
CA TRP A 148 4.48 10.03 -0.47
C TRP A 148 4.32 11.51 -0.76
N ALA A 149 3.28 11.86 -1.51
CA ALA A 149 2.80 13.23 -1.73
C ALA A 149 1.49 13.45 -0.97
N LEU A 150 1.12 14.70 -0.69
CA LEU A 150 -0.04 14.99 0.14
C LEU A 150 -1.38 14.74 -0.56
N GLY A 151 -1.48 15.09 -1.85
CA GLY A 151 -2.75 15.15 -2.58
C GLY A 151 -3.64 16.33 -2.16
N PRO A 152 -4.89 16.40 -2.65
CA PRO A 152 -5.55 15.44 -3.54
C PRO A 152 -5.26 15.68 -5.03
N ALA A 153 -4.64 16.82 -5.38
CA ALA A 153 -4.17 17.04 -6.74
C ALA A 153 -3.05 16.05 -7.07
N TYR A 154 -3.07 15.50 -8.29
CA TYR A 154 -1.94 14.73 -8.81
C TYR A 154 -0.73 15.63 -9.02
N GLU A 155 0.44 15.01 -9.00
CA GLU A 155 1.71 15.68 -9.21
C GLU A 155 1.84 16.16 -10.66
N THR A 156 2.51 17.29 -10.84
CA THR A 156 2.93 17.82 -12.12
C THR A 156 4.10 17.01 -12.69
N PRO A 157 4.34 17.06 -14.02
CA PRO A 157 5.51 16.42 -14.61
C PRO A 157 6.85 16.88 -14.02
N ALA A 158 6.95 18.13 -13.56
CA ALA A 158 8.17 18.67 -12.95
C ALA A 158 8.40 18.07 -11.54
N GLU A 159 7.35 17.91 -10.74
CA GLU A 159 7.43 17.22 -9.45
C GLU A 159 7.81 15.75 -9.62
N ILE A 160 7.22 15.06 -10.61
CA ILE A 160 7.60 13.68 -10.94
C ILE A 160 9.08 13.57 -11.34
N GLN A 161 9.58 14.48 -12.18
CA GLN A 161 11.00 14.52 -12.56
C GLN A 161 11.91 14.74 -11.34
N TYR A 162 11.50 15.61 -10.41
CA TYR A 162 12.23 15.83 -9.17
C TYR A 162 12.24 14.56 -8.29
N PHE A 163 11.11 13.88 -8.14
CA PHE A 163 11.04 12.62 -7.38
C PHE A 163 11.92 11.53 -8.01
N GLN A 164 11.90 11.40 -9.34
CA GLN A 164 12.80 10.50 -10.07
C GLN A 164 14.27 10.84 -9.87
N SER A 165 14.63 12.13 -9.86
CA SER A 165 16.02 12.57 -9.62
C SER A 165 16.54 12.18 -8.23
N MET A 166 15.63 11.99 -7.28
CA MET A 166 15.90 11.50 -5.93
C MET A 166 15.84 9.96 -5.84
N ASN A 167 15.70 9.26 -6.97
CA ASN A 167 15.52 7.80 -7.08
C ASN A 167 14.16 7.30 -6.56
N GLY A 168 13.10 8.08 -6.75
CA GLY A 168 11.73 7.61 -6.55
C GLY A 168 11.25 6.69 -7.68
N ASP A 169 10.53 5.63 -7.34
CA ASP A 169 10.05 4.61 -8.29
C ASP A 169 8.53 4.63 -8.49
N ALA A 170 7.77 5.00 -7.44
CA ALA A 170 6.33 5.18 -7.52
C ALA A 170 5.87 6.31 -6.57
N VAL A 171 4.77 6.97 -6.90
CA VAL A 171 4.19 8.06 -6.10
C VAL A 171 2.77 7.72 -5.68
N GLY A 172 2.39 8.11 -4.46
CA GLY A 172 1.00 8.05 -4.03
C GLY A 172 0.74 8.90 -2.78
N MET A 173 -0.48 8.81 -2.27
CA MET A 173 -1.02 9.78 -1.31
C MET A 173 -1.35 9.17 0.06
N SER A 174 -0.80 8.01 0.41
CA SER A 174 -1.06 7.30 1.66
C SER A 174 0.18 6.62 2.23
N THR A 175 -0.01 5.67 3.15
CA THR A 175 0.96 4.62 3.48
C THR A 175 2.15 5.02 4.35
N VAL A 176 2.85 6.12 4.07
CA VAL A 176 4.02 6.50 4.89
C VAL A 176 3.67 6.80 6.36
N PRO A 177 2.54 7.47 6.70
CA PRO A 177 2.12 7.61 8.09
C PRO A 177 1.91 6.25 8.79
N GLU A 178 1.23 5.32 8.12
CA GLU A 178 0.92 3.99 8.63
C GLU A 178 2.20 3.16 8.85
N ILE A 179 3.16 3.21 7.90
CA ILE A 179 4.49 2.59 8.01
C ILE A 179 5.24 3.14 9.23
N ARG A 180 5.29 4.47 9.37
CA ARG A 180 6.02 5.12 10.46
C ARG A 180 5.44 4.75 11.82
N GLU A 181 4.11 4.71 11.95
CA GLU A 181 3.44 4.32 13.20
C GLU A 181 3.70 2.86 13.55
N ALA A 182 3.49 1.94 12.59
CA ALA A 182 3.72 0.52 12.79
C ALA A 182 5.18 0.25 13.20
N GLY A 183 6.13 0.97 12.59
CA GLY A 183 7.55 0.84 12.92
C GLY A 183 7.88 1.35 14.33
N LYS A 184 7.24 2.44 14.78
CA LYS A 184 7.36 2.92 16.18
C LYS A 184 6.83 1.88 17.18
N LEU A 185 5.78 1.15 16.80
CA LEU A 185 5.16 0.08 17.59
C LEU A 185 5.90 -1.27 17.48
N GLY A 186 6.97 -1.36 16.68
CA GLY A 186 7.77 -2.57 16.55
C GLY A 186 7.10 -3.70 15.76
N MET A 187 6.09 -3.39 14.95
CA MET A 187 5.45 -4.37 14.05
C MET A 187 6.38 -4.66 12.86
N ARG A 188 6.30 -5.88 12.30
CA ARG A 188 6.99 -6.24 11.05
C ARG A 188 6.12 -5.82 9.87
N ILE A 189 6.66 -5.00 8.98
CA ILE A 189 5.86 -4.35 7.92
C ILE A 189 6.29 -4.86 6.55
N LEU A 190 5.31 -5.22 5.73
CA LEU A 190 5.44 -5.40 4.29
C LEU A 190 4.48 -4.44 3.60
N THR A 191 4.99 -3.68 2.63
CA THR A 191 4.14 -2.77 1.87
C THR A 191 4.19 -3.10 0.39
N ILE A 192 3.01 -3.22 -0.25
CA ILE A 192 2.88 -3.55 -1.68
C ILE A 192 1.99 -2.51 -2.35
N SER A 193 2.53 -1.83 -3.36
CA SER A 193 1.76 -0.94 -4.24
C SER A 193 1.29 -1.72 -5.45
N THR A 194 0.02 -1.55 -5.83
CA THR A 194 -0.44 -1.86 -7.20
C THR A 194 -0.26 -0.60 -8.02
N LEU A 195 0.59 -0.66 -9.04
CA LEU A 195 0.83 0.47 -9.94
C LEU A 195 -0.35 0.59 -10.90
N THR A 196 -1.20 1.59 -10.73
CA THR A 196 -2.50 1.69 -11.45
C THR A 196 -2.42 2.52 -12.73
N ASN A 197 -1.39 3.35 -12.84
CA ASN A 197 -1.19 4.28 -13.93
C ASN A 197 0.29 4.67 -13.99
N PHE A 198 0.70 5.26 -15.10
CA PHE A 198 1.96 6.02 -15.12
C PHE A 198 1.76 7.38 -14.45
N ALA A 199 2.79 7.87 -13.77
CA ALA A 199 2.83 9.21 -13.23
C ALA A 199 2.90 10.26 -14.36
N ALA A 200 2.59 11.52 -14.03
CA ALA A 200 2.54 12.59 -15.01
C ALA A 200 3.87 12.76 -15.77
N GLY A 201 3.79 12.84 -17.10
CA GLY A 201 4.95 13.05 -17.97
C GLY A 201 5.81 11.81 -18.23
N ILE A 202 5.47 10.64 -17.68
CA ILE A 202 6.21 9.39 -17.94
C ILE A 202 5.92 8.89 -19.36
N THR A 203 4.66 8.72 -19.74
CA THR A 203 4.27 8.35 -21.11
C THR A 203 3.57 9.49 -21.83
N LYS A 204 3.66 9.51 -23.17
CA LYS A 204 2.90 10.43 -24.02
C LYS A 204 1.57 9.82 -24.48
N ASP A 205 1.56 8.50 -24.63
CA ASP A 205 0.41 7.76 -25.12
C ASP A 205 -0.45 7.29 -23.93
N PRO A 206 -1.77 7.53 -23.96
CA PRO A 206 -2.69 6.96 -23.00
C PRO A 206 -2.83 5.44 -23.22
N LEU A 207 -3.09 4.69 -22.16
CA LEU A 207 -3.47 3.28 -22.28
C LEU A 207 -4.81 3.14 -22.99
N THR A 208 -4.95 2.10 -23.80
CA THR A 208 -6.23 1.72 -24.41
C THR A 208 -7.16 1.10 -23.35
N HIS A 209 -8.48 1.10 -23.63
CA HIS A 209 -9.46 0.52 -22.70
C HIS A 209 -9.21 -0.98 -22.44
N ASP A 210 -8.84 -1.71 -23.48
CA ASP A 210 -8.56 -3.15 -23.40
C ASP A 210 -7.32 -3.43 -22.54
N GLU A 211 -6.25 -2.65 -22.71
CA GLU A 211 -5.04 -2.74 -21.87
C GLU A 211 -5.35 -2.45 -20.40
N VAL A 212 -6.18 -1.42 -20.12
CA VAL A 212 -6.59 -1.08 -18.74
C VAL A 212 -7.33 -2.25 -18.08
N MET A 213 -8.27 -2.88 -18.79
CA MET A 213 -9.04 -4.01 -18.26
C MET A 213 -8.16 -5.25 -18.05
N GLU A 214 -7.30 -5.59 -19.02
CA GLU A 214 -6.38 -6.72 -18.92
C GLU A 214 -5.41 -6.55 -17.74
N TYR A 215 -4.82 -5.36 -17.58
CA TYR A 215 -3.93 -5.06 -16.47
C TYR A 215 -4.65 -5.09 -15.13
N ALA A 216 -5.89 -4.61 -15.05
CA ALA A 216 -6.67 -4.63 -13.81
C ALA A 216 -7.00 -6.06 -13.34
N ASP A 217 -7.46 -6.93 -14.26
CA ASP A 217 -7.81 -8.32 -13.93
C ASP A 217 -6.58 -9.15 -13.57
N LYS A 218 -5.50 -9.01 -14.34
CA LYS A 218 -4.22 -9.67 -14.04
C LYS A 218 -3.66 -9.23 -12.69
N ALA A 219 -3.60 -7.92 -12.45
CA ALA A 219 -3.11 -7.37 -11.19
C ALA A 219 -3.95 -7.85 -10.00
N ARG A 220 -5.27 -7.98 -10.16
CA ARG A 220 -6.15 -8.52 -9.12
C ARG A 220 -5.79 -9.97 -8.78
N ASN A 221 -5.63 -10.84 -9.78
CA ASN A 221 -5.33 -12.25 -9.56
C ASN A 221 -3.92 -12.44 -8.96
N ASP A 222 -2.92 -11.76 -9.51
CA ASP A 222 -1.55 -11.76 -9.00
C ASP A 222 -1.52 -11.22 -7.56
N PHE A 223 -2.26 -10.15 -7.26
CA PHE A 223 -2.34 -9.60 -5.91
C PHE A 223 -2.92 -10.60 -4.91
N ILE A 224 -4.07 -11.21 -5.23
CA ILE A 224 -4.70 -12.19 -4.34
C ILE A 224 -3.78 -13.40 -4.12
N GLY A 225 -3.17 -13.92 -5.18
CA GLY A 225 -2.24 -15.05 -5.13
C GLY A 225 -1.01 -14.74 -4.28
N LEU A 226 -0.41 -13.57 -4.49
CA LEU A 226 0.78 -13.12 -3.78
C LEU A 226 0.51 -12.93 -2.28
N ILE A 227 -0.55 -12.19 -1.92
CA ILE A 227 -0.88 -11.95 -0.50
C ILE A 227 -1.24 -13.28 0.19
N SER A 228 -2.03 -14.14 -0.45
CA SER A 228 -2.38 -15.46 0.09
C SER A 228 -1.15 -16.32 0.34
N GLY A 229 -0.22 -16.41 -0.63
CA GLY A 229 1.00 -17.20 -0.51
C GLY A 229 2.01 -16.60 0.49
N ILE A 230 2.04 -15.28 0.66
CA ILE A 230 2.82 -14.65 1.72
C ILE A 230 2.25 -15.05 3.08
N ILE A 231 0.93 -14.92 3.27
CA ILE A 231 0.28 -15.26 4.53
C ILE A 231 0.51 -16.72 4.86
N GLU A 232 0.43 -17.64 3.90
CA GLU A 232 0.73 -19.07 4.10
C GLU A 232 2.11 -19.32 4.73
N LYS A 233 3.11 -18.47 4.43
CA LYS A 233 4.51 -18.62 4.86
C LYS A 233 4.91 -17.86 6.12
N LEU A 234 4.02 -17.05 6.69
CA LEU A 234 4.25 -16.32 7.96
C LEU A 234 4.37 -17.20 9.20
#